data_AF-A0AAD4N5M5-F1
#
_entry.id   AF-A0AAD4N5M5-F1
#
_cell.length_a   1.000
_cell.length_b   1.000
_cell.length_c   1.000
_cell.angle_alpha   90.00
_cell.angle_beta   90.00
_cell.angle_gamma   90.00
#
_symmetry.space_group_name_H-M   'P 1'
#
loop_
_entity.id
_entity.type
_entity.pdbx_description
1 polymer ?
#
loop_
_entity_poly.entity_id
_entity_poly.type
_entity_poly.pdbx_seq_one_letter_code
_entity_poly.pdbx_strand_id
1 'polypeptide(L)'
;MQFLALAFTFGAFLTASDAGLIEAQLNKPVPDSVFTFYGAAGRGACGLDISSCSAAASGSLFDPNAEWVPSNLPDGRYILNDPICKGICIKVEYKGKTAVFPIDNKCPECPVNHVDLSETAFLVLEPLGGTVGKATGATLTYLLCNQTTISSCNGAATAGPTTYAPTTKLSDTTTKAPSAVSTTKSSSATTPSNGGGNSGKLSVSATVASSWNGGMQLALVFTNNDSKSVCSVTFSIALQSGQTISSSWNMENGSTDNEYKLPSWVNIGGGEQYSSSGLNIDGGGSNPPTVSVVSYGYC
;
A
#
# COMPACT_ATOMS: atom_id res chain seq x y z
N MET A 1 -51.79 58.53 -0.24
CA MET A 1 -51.20 57.56 -1.20
C MET A 1 -50.02 56.92 -0.50
N GLN A 2 -50.20 55.68 -0.01
CA GLN A 2 -49.23 54.97 0.82
C GLN A 2 -48.57 53.91 -0.05
N PHE A 3 -47.29 54.11 -0.37
CA PHE A 3 -46.49 53.12 -1.09
C PHE A 3 -45.97 52.08 -0.10
N LEU A 4 -46.48 50.86 -0.21
CA LEU A 4 -46.01 49.70 0.53
C LEU A 4 -44.86 49.08 -0.27
N ALA A 5 -43.63 49.19 0.24
CA ALA A 5 -42.46 48.51 -0.35
C ALA A 5 -42.48 47.04 0.08
N LEU A 6 -42.80 46.14 -0.85
CA LEU A 6 -42.58 44.70 -0.69
C LEU A 6 -41.11 44.39 -0.98
N ALA A 7 -40.34 44.12 0.06
CA ALA A 7 -39.01 43.52 -0.08
C ALA A 7 -39.19 42.01 -0.32
N PHE A 8 -39.00 41.56 -1.57
CA PHE A 8 -38.83 40.14 -1.88
C PHE A 8 -37.39 39.74 -1.51
N THR A 9 -37.22 39.14 -0.34
CA THR A 9 -36.03 38.35 -0.04
C THR A 9 -36.11 37.05 -0.84
N PHE A 10 -35.34 36.96 -1.93
CA PHE A 10 -35.01 35.70 -2.59
C PHE A 10 -34.11 34.90 -1.63
N GLY A 11 -34.73 34.18 -0.69
CA GLY A 11 -34.06 33.12 0.04
C GLY A 11 -33.91 31.94 -0.90
N ALA A 12 -32.70 31.74 -1.44
CA ALA A 12 -32.34 30.49 -2.08
C ALA A 12 -32.35 29.39 -1.02
N PHE A 13 -33.50 28.75 -0.85
CA PHE A 13 -33.60 27.46 -0.17
C PHE A 13 -32.90 26.43 -1.07
N LEU A 14 -31.64 26.14 -0.79
CA LEU A 14 -30.99 24.93 -1.27
C LEU A 14 -31.72 23.75 -0.62
N THR A 15 -32.66 23.15 -1.35
CA THR A 15 -33.30 21.90 -0.94
C THR A 15 -32.25 20.80 -0.96
N ALA A 16 -32.10 20.09 0.17
CA ALA A 16 -31.14 19.00 0.38
C ALA A 16 -31.44 17.72 -0.45
N SER A 17 -32.05 17.85 -1.62
CA SER A 17 -32.52 16.75 -2.47
C SER A 17 -31.52 16.30 -3.55
N ASP A 18 -30.42 17.03 -3.74
CA ASP A 18 -29.39 16.72 -4.76
C ASP A 18 -28.02 16.36 -4.16
N ALA A 19 -27.91 16.16 -2.84
CA ALA A 19 -26.66 15.68 -2.26
C ALA A 19 -26.46 14.20 -2.64
N GLY A 20 -25.46 13.92 -3.47
CA GLY A 20 -25.02 12.56 -3.79
C GLY A 20 -24.71 11.75 -2.54
N LEU A 21 -24.74 10.42 -2.64
CA LEU A 21 -24.62 9.50 -1.48
C LEU A 21 -23.38 9.79 -0.61
N ILE A 22 -22.24 10.11 -1.24
CA ILE A 22 -21.02 10.53 -0.56
C ILE A 22 -21.08 11.95 0.02
N GLU A 23 -21.77 12.88 -0.64
CA GLU A 23 -21.87 14.29 -0.22
C GLU A 23 -22.61 14.40 1.11
N ALA A 24 -23.58 13.53 1.34
CA ALA A 24 -24.25 13.37 2.62
C ALA A 24 -23.30 12.92 3.77
N GLN A 25 -22.11 12.39 3.46
CA GLN A 25 -21.11 11.93 4.45
C GLN A 25 -19.90 12.87 4.59
N LEU A 26 -19.76 13.88 3.72
CA LEU A 26 -18.60 14.78 3.76
C LEU A 26 -18.51 15.52 5.10
N ASN A 27 -17.30 15.58 5.64
CA ASN A 27 -16.95 16.26 6.88
C ASN A 27 -17.70 15.74 8.14
N LYS A 28 -18.29 14.55 8.07
CA LYS A 28 -18.95 13.90 9.22
C LYS A 28 -18.04 12.81 9.79
N PRO A 29 -17.56 12.96 11.05
CA PRO A 29 -16.85 11.88 11.72
C PRO A 29 -17.76 10.68 11.95
N VAL A 30 -17.31 9.50 11.55
CA VAL A 30 -17.97 8.21 11.77
C VAL A 30 -17.15 7.43 12.80
N PRO A 31 -17.53 7.44 14.09
CA PRO A 31 -16.81 6.70 15.14
C PRO A 31 -17.03 5.19 15.00
N ASP A 32 -16.34 4.41 15.84
CA ASP A 32 -16.42 2.95 15.88
C ASP A 32 -16.24 2.29 14.50
N SER A 33 -15.39 2.92 13.69
CA SER A 33 -15.12 2.48 12.34
C SER A 33 -14.04 1.41 12.29
N VAL A 34 -14.02 0.71 11.16
CA VAL A 34 -13.09 -0.36 10.83
C VAL A 34 -12.28 0.03 9.61
N PHE A 35 -11.01 -0.36 9.59
CA PHE A 35 -10.29 -0.43 8.33
C PHE A 35 -9.58 -1.79 8.20
N THR A 36 -9.58 -2.31 6.99
CA THR A 36 -8.86 -3.52 6.57
C THR A 36 -7.83 -3.16 5.50
N PHE A 37 -7.12 -4.15 4.98
CA PHE A 37 -6.38 -3.94 3.74
C PHE A 37 -6.72 -4.95 2.66
N TYR A 38 -6.53 -4.51 1.41
CA TYR A 38 -6.63 -5.33 0.21
C TYR A 38 -5.36 -5.20 -0.64
N GLY A 39 -5.02 -6.29 -1.31
CA GLY A 39 -3.88 -6.36 -2.25
C GLY A 39 -4.30 -6.23 -3.70
N ALA A 40 -5.31 -5.42 -4.03
CA ALA A 40 -5.71 -5.28 -5.44
C ALA A 40 -4.81 -4.28 -6.18
N ALA A 41 -4.62 -4.58 -7.46
CA ALA A 41 -3.89 -3.77 -8.43
C ALA A 41 -4.74 -3.64 -9.71
N GLY A 42 -4.32 -2.74 -10.60
CA GLY A 42 -5.02 -2.48 -11.85
C GLY A 42 -6.05 -1.36 -11.69
N ARG A 43 -7.20 -1.49 -12.34
CA ARG A 43 -8.21 -0.43 -12.42
C ARG A 43 -9.23 -0.54 -11.28
N GLY A 44 -9.35 0.51 -10.47
CA GLY A 44 -10.36 0.60 -9.43
C GLY A 44 -11.74 0.92 -9.99
N ALA A 45 -12.75 0.83 -9.13
CA ALA A 45 -14.14 1.12 -9.49
C ALA A 45 -14.37 2.53 -10.05
N CYS A 46 -13.46 3.48 -9.80
CA CYS A 46 -13.53 4.83 -10.35
C CYS A 46 -12.96 4.96 -11.77
N GLY A 47 -12.39 3.89 -12.34
CA GLY A 47 -11.65 3.96 -13.61
C GLY A 47 -10.24 4.52 -13.46
N LEU A 48 -9.79 4.76 -12.25
CA LEU A 48 -8.43 5.18 -11.93
C LEU A 48 -7.56 3.95 -11.66
N ASP A 49 -6.26 4.07 -11.89
CA ASP A 49 -5.33 3.02 -11.45
C ASP A 49 -5.28 3.03 -9.92
N ILE A 50 -5.41 1.86 -9.32
CA ILE A 50 -5.34 1.70 -7.87
C ILE A 50 -3.92 2.05 -7.44
N SER A 51 -3.79 3.12 -6.64
CA SER A 51 -2.50 3.54 -6.14
C SER A 51 -2.04 2.65 -4.99
N SER A 52 -0.74 2.62 -4.73
CA SER A 52 -0.22 1.92 -3.56
C SER A 52 -0.64 2.58 -2.24
N CYS A 53 -1.14 3.82 -2.25
CA CYS A 53 -1.47 4.64 -1.08
C CYS A 53 -2.88 5.22 -1.19
N SER A 54 -3.90 4.35 -1.25
CA SER A 54 -5.30 4.72 -1.45
C SER A 54 -6.26 3.88 -0.61
N ALA A 55 -7.56 4.10 -0.81
CA ALA A 55 -8.64 3.38 -0.15
C ALA A 55 -9.74 2.97 -1.14
N ALA A 56 -10.34 1.81 -0.86
CA ALA A 56 -11.64 1.41 -1.34
C ALA A 56 -12.71 1.83 -0.32
N ALA A 57 -13.68 2.63 -0.77
CA ALA A 57 -14.80 3.08 0.08
C ALA A 57 -16.01 2.15 0.00
N SER A 58 -16.92 2.28 0.97
CA SER A 58 -18.18 1.53 0.99
C SER A 58 -18.94 1.61 -0.32
N GLY A 59 -19.35 0.46 -0.86
CA GLY A 59 -20.17 0.38 -2.06
C GLY A 59 -21.52 1.09 -1.94
N SER A 60 -22.03 1.28 -0.72
CA SER A 60 -23.28 2.03 -0.48
C SER A 60 -23.16 3.54 -0.70
N LEU A 61 -21.92 4.06 -0.83
CA LEU A 61 -21.66 5.47 -1.10
C LEU A 61 -21.46 5.78 -2.59
N PHE A 62 -21.42 4.74 -3.43
CA PHE A 62 -21.40 4.86 -4.89
C PHE A 62 -22.84 4.98 -5.39
N ASP A 63 -23.07 5.91 -6.30
CA ASP A 63 -24.34 6.07 -7.00
C ASP A 63 -24.56 4.86 -7.93
N PRO A 64 -25.60 4.03 -7.69
CA PRO A 64 -25.89 2.89 -8.55
C PRO A 64 -26.26 3.28 -9.99
N ASN A 65 -26.56 4.57 -10.25
CA ASN A 65 -26.87 5.10 -11.56
C ASN A 65 -25.70 5.85 -12.21
N ALA A 66 -24.51 5.84 -11.59
CA ALA A 66 -23.34 6.49 -12.16
C ALA A 66 -22.97 5.88 -13.51
N GLU A 67 -22.76 6.73 -14.51
CA GLU A 67 -22.40 6.32 -15.87
C GLU A 67 -20.90 6.43 -16.10
N TRP A 68 -20.36 5.54 -16.93
CA TRP A 68 -18.98 5.66 -17.40
C TRP A 68 -18.89 6.74 -18.48
N VAL A 69 -18.04 7.73 -18.27
CA VAL A 69 -17.85 8.85 -19.21
C VAL A 69 -16.40 8.92 -19.69
N PRO A 70 -16.15 9.43 -20.90
CA PRO A 70 -14.80 9.70 -21.36
C PRO A 70 -14.07 10.63 -20.37
N SER A 71 -12.83 10.29 -20.00
CA SER A 71 -12.01 11.16 -19.15
C SER A 71 -11.11 12.08 -19.98
N ASN A 72 -10.51 13.06 -19.31
CA ASN A 72 -9.45 13.90 -19.86
C ASN A 72 -8.03 13.35 -19.56
N LEU A 73 -7.92 12.11 -19.08
CA LEU A 73 -6.62 11.48 -18.83
C LEU A 73 -5.89 11.20 -20.16
N PRO A 74 -4.54 11.26 -20.19
CA PRO A 74 -3.78 11.15 -21.44
C PRO A 74 -4.02 9.87 -22.25
N ASP A 75 -4.44 8.80 -21.59
CA ASP A 75 -4.71 7.50 -22.21
C ASP A 75 -6.16 7.33 -22.69
N GLY A 76 -6.98 8.39 -22.56
CA GLY A 76 -8.36 8.40 -23.04
C GLY A 76 -9.28 7.41 -22.35
N ARG A 77 -8.90 6.90 -21.16
CA ARG A 77 -9.74 5.93 -20.42
C ARG A 77 -11.07 6.55 -20.02
N TYR A 78 -12.07 5.71 -19.76
CA TYR A 78 -13.32 6.12 -19.16
C TYR A 78 -13.18 6.15 -17.64
N ILE A 79 -13.87 7.09 -17.00
CA ILE A 79 -13.99 7.17 -15.55
C ILE A 79 -15.46 7.06 -15.16
N LEU A 80 -15.72 6.55 -13.96
CA LEU A 80 -17.08 6.53 -13.43
C LEU A 80 -17.48 7.96 -13.04
N ASN A 81 -18.58 8.47 -13.61
CA ASN A 81 -19.10 9.81 -13.31
C ASN A 81 -19.84 9.86 -11.96
N ASP A 82 -19.23 9.31 -10.93
CA ASP A 82 -19.75 9.25 -9.57
C ASP A 82 -19.09 10.35 -8.71
N PRO A 83 -19.84 11.11 -7.89
CA PRO A 83 -19.25 12.06 -6.96
C PRO A 83 -18.12 11.48 -6.09
N ILE A 84 -18.19 10.20 -5.68
CA ILE A 84 -17.12 9.60 -4.85
C ILE A 84 -15.79 9.46 -5.60
N CYS A 85 -15.85 9.38 -6.92
CA CYS A 85 -14.69 9.25 -7.80
C CYS A 85 -14.06 10.59 -8.20
N LYS A 86 -14.61 11.72 -7.72
CA LYS A 86 -14.21 13.07 -8.11
C LYS A 86 -13.40 13.77 -7.02
N GLY A 87 -12.31 13.15 -6.59
CA GLY A 87 -11.37 13.74 -5.64
C GLY A 87 -11.86 13.69 -4.20
N ILE A 88 -12.48 12.58 -3.80
CA ILE A 88 -12.78 12.30 -2.38
C ILE A 88 -11.60 11.57 -1.75
N CYS A 89 -11.27 11.99 -0.54
CA CYS A 89 -10.26 11.38 0.31
C CYS A 89 -10.93 10.89 1.60
N ILE A 90 -10.36 9.85 2.20
CA ILE A 90 -10.75 9.38 3.54
C ILE A 90 -9.67 9.76 4.54
N LYS A 91 -10.07 10.51 5.58
CA LYS A 91 -9.27 10.70 6.80
C LYS A 91 -9.56 9.56 7.76
N VAL A 92 -8.51 8.92 8.26
CA VAL A 92 -8.58 7.87 9.26
C VAL A 92 -7.84 8.34 10.50
N GLU A 93 -8.55 8.37 11.63
CA GLU A 93 -8.02 8.68 12.94
C GLU A 93 -8.04 7.42 13.79
N TYR A 94 -6.86 6.95 14.23
CA TYR A 94 -6.71 5.66 14.88
C TYR A 94 -5.50 5.65 15.81
N LYS A 95 -5.69 5.24 17.08
CA LYS A 95 -4.64 5.16 18.11
C LYS A 95 -3.75 6.41 18.21
N GLY A 96 -4.35 7.60 18.09
CA GLY A 96 -3.63 8.88 18.15
C GLY A 96 -2.86 9.25 16.88
N LYS A 97 -2.97 8.46 15.80
CA LYS A 97 -2.48 8.79 14.47
C LYS A 97 -3.60 9.29 13.58
N THR A 98 -3.24 10.11 12.60
CA THR A 98 -4.14 10.58 11.55
C THR A 98 -3.46 10.41 10.21
N ALA A 99 -4.15 9.79 9.25
CA ALA A 99 -3.71 9.72 7.86
C ALA A 99 -4.87 9.97 6.91
N VAL A 100 -4.57 10.44 5.70
CA VAL A 100 -5.55 10.79 4.68
C VAL A 100 -5.16 10.15 3.35
N PHE A 101 -6.07 9.39 2.74
CA PHE A 101 -5.82 8.65 1.52
C PHE A 101 -6.88 8.96 0.45
N PRO A 102 -6.51 9.07 -0.84
CA PRO A 102 -7.48 9.18 -1.92
C PRO A 102 -8.34 7.91 -2.03
N ILE A 103 -9.60 8.08 -2.44
CA ILE A 103 -10.47 6.97 -2.82
C ILE A 103 -10.39 6.79 -4.34
N ASP A 104 -9.95 5.62 -4.76
CA ASP A 104 -9.87 5.22 -6.18
C ASP A 104 -10.66 3.94 -6.48
N ASN A 105 -11.18 3.28 -5.44
CA ASN A 105 -11.82 1.99 -5.54
C ASN A 105 -13.06 1.83 -4.64
N LYS A 106 -13.77 0.72 -4.83
CA LYS A 106 -14.98 0.33 -4.10
C LYS A 106 -14.74 -0.97 -3.33
N CYS A 107 -15.19 -1.02 -2.09
CA CYS A 107 -15.44 -2.24 -1.33
C CYS A 107 -16.95 -2.51 -1.34
N PRO A 108 -17.47 -3.39 -2.23
CA PRO A 108 -18.91 -3.58 -2.44
C PRO A 108 -19.68 -3.94 -1.16
N GLU A 109 -19.08 -4.75 -0.30
CA GLU A 109 -19.68 -5.31 0.91
C GLU A 109 -19.44 -4.47 2.17
N CYS A 110 -18.54 -3.49 2.11
CA CYS A 110 -18.20 -2.69 3.28
C CYS A 110 -19.37 -1.76 3.66
N PRO A 111 -19.78 -1.70 4.94
CA PRO A 111 -20.68 -0.65 5.42
C PRO A 111 -19.98 0.72 5.42
N VAL A 112 -20.73 1.81 5.59
CA VAL A 112 -20.21 3.20 5.56
C VAL A 112 -19.05 3.45 6.53
N ASN A 113 -19.06 2.77 7.69
CA ASN A 113 -18.02 2.84 8.72
C ASN A 113 -16.85 1.84 8.49
N HIS A 114 -16.70 1.30 7.28
CA HIS A 114 -15.61 0.42 6.91
C HIS A 114 -14.99 0.87 5.59
N VAL A 115 -13.68 1.10 5.60
CA VAL A 115 -12.87 1.30 4.39
C VAL A 115 -11.80 0.23 4.27
N ASP A 116 -11.50 -0.15 3.04
CA ASP A 116 -10.43 -1.09 2.75
C ASP A 116 -9.23 -0.31 2.23
N LEU A 117 -8.13 -0.30 2.97
CA LEU A 117 -6.95 0.48 2.60
C LEU A 117 -6.05 -0.35 1.68
N SER A 118 -5.28 0.30 0.80
CA SER A 118 -4.13 -0.39 0.24
C SER A 118 -3.21 -0.85 1.38
N GLU A 119 -2.47 -1.94 1.18
CA GLU A 119 -1.60 -2.48 2.23
C GLU A 119 -0.62 -1.44 2.77
N THR A 120 -0.02 -0.60 1.90
CA THR A 120 0.91 0.43 2.39
C THR A 120 0.20 1.55 3.17
N ALA A 121 -1.04 1.92 2.81
CA ALA A 121 -1.84 2.87 3.57
C ALA A 121 -2.26 2.31 4.94
N PHE A 122 -2.60 1.01 5.00
CA PHE A 122 -2.89 0.32 6.25
C PHE A 122 -1.70 0.39 7.22
N LEU A 123 -0.50 0.09 6.72
CA LEU A 123 0.71 0.06 7.53
C LEU A 123 1.14 1.45 8.04
N VAL A 124 0.69 2.55 7.44
CA VAL A 124 0.91 3.91 8.00
C VAL A 124 0.28 4.01 9.40
N LEU A 125 -0.94 3.48 9.51
CA LEU A 125 -1.77 3.59 10.72
C LEU A 125 -1.47 2.47 11.70
N GLU A 126 -1.42 1.23 11.19
CA GLU A 126 -1.15 0.04 11.97
C GLU A 126 0.05 -0.72 11.39
N PRO A 127 1.27 -0.23 11.62
CA PRO A 127 2.48 -0.85 11.10
C PRO A 127 2.57 -2.32 11.53
N LEU A 128 2.17 -2.62 12.76
CA LEU A 128 2.09 -3.98 13.26
C LEU A 128 1.02 -4.85 12.54
N GLY A 129 0.53 -4.50 11.35
CA GLY A 129 -0.43 -5.26 10.53
C GLY A 129 -1.80 -5.55 11.16
N GLY A 130 -2.04 -5.04 12.37
CA GLY A 130 -3.29 -5.21 13.11
C GLY A 130 -3.54 -6.66 13.55
N THR A 131 -4.79 -6.94 13.94
CA THR A 131 -5.20 -8.32 14.21
C THR A 131 -5.73 -8.90 12.89
N VAL A 132 -4.92 -9.70 12.20
CA VAL A 132 -5.28 -10.36 10.93
C VAL A 132 -5.68 -9.34 9.84
N GLY A 133 -4.92 -8.24 9.69
CA GLY A 133 -5.19 -7.24 8.66
C GLY A 133 -6.46 -6.41 8.87
N LYS A 134 -6.96 -6.38 10.11
CA LYS A 134 -8.13 -5.60 10.52
C LYS A 134 -7.81 -4.75 11.73
N ALA A 135 -8.25 -3.49 11.67
CA ALA A 135 -8.18 -2.54 12.77
C ALA A 135 -9.59 -2.00 13.09
N THR A 136 -9.91 -1.88 14.38
CA THR A 136 -11.23 -1.49 14.87
C THR A 136 -11.13 -0.32 15.83
N GLY A 137 -12.18 0.50 15.90
CA GLY A 137 -12.22 1.68 16.79
C GLY A 137 -11.53 2.91 16.19
N ALA A 138 -11.44 2.97 14.86
CA ALA A 138 -11.03 4.17 14.16
C ALA A 138 -12.19 5.18 14.10
N THR A 139 -11.88 6.42 13.74
CA THR A 139 -12.86 7.39 13.25
C THR A 139 -12.56 7.70 11.80
N LEU A 140 -13.56 7.53 10.94
CA LEU A 140 -13.46 7.82 9.52
C LEU A 140 -14.10 9.18 9.23
N THR A 141 -13.54 9.96 8.32
CA THR A 141 -14.17 11.19 7.82
C THR A 141 -13.87 11.35 6.33
N TYR A 142 -14.92 11.37 5.51
CA TYR A 142 -14.79 11.64 4.08
C TYR A 142 -14.59 13.14 3.86
N LEU A 143 -13.61 13.49 3.02
CA LEU A 143 -13.17 14.86 2.78
C LEU A 143 -12.96 15.09 1.27
N LEU A 144 -12.93 16.34 0.85
CA LEU A 144 -12.42 16.70 -0.47
C LEU A 144 -10.89 16.68 -0.45
N CYS A 145 -10.27 15.95 -1.39
CA CYS A 145 -8.82 15.81 -1.46
C CYS A 145 -8.09 17.16 -1.65
N ASN A 146 -8.72 18.12 -2.35
CA ASN A 146 -8.15 19.46 -2.57
C ASN A 146 -8.25 20.39 -1.35
N GLN A 147 -8.94 19.97 -0.28
CA GLN A 147 -9.09 20.72 0.97
C GLN A 147 -8.32 20.07 2.13
N THR A 148 -7.51 19.04 1.85
CA THR A 148 -6.77 18.29 2.87
C THR A 148 -5.36 17.95 2.40
N THR A 149 -4.47 17.66 3.36
CA THR A 149 -3.14 17.15 3.06
C THR A 149 -3.19 15.63 2.96
N ILE A 150 -2.95 15.11 1.75
CA ILE A 150 -2.86 13.66 1.51
C ILE A 150 -1.58 13.13 2.20
N SER A 151 -1.72 12.01 2.90
CA SER A 151 -0.60 11.35 3.58
C SER A 151 0.31 10.62 2.59
N SER A 152 1.60 10.55 2.94
CA SER A 152 2.56 9.74 2.19
C SER A 152 2.65 8.34 2.81
N CYS A 153 2.66 7.32 1.96
CA CYS A 153 2.92 5.95 2.37
C CYS A 153 4.39 5.53 2.27
N ASN A 154 5.30 6.47 1.96
CA ASN A 154 6.72 6.20 1.68
C ASN A 154 7.54 5.71 2.90
N GLY A 155 6.94 5.61 4.09
CA GLY A 155 7.59 5.14 5.33
C GLY A 155 6.85 4.05 6.10
N ALA A 156 5.71 3.57 5.59
CA ALA A 156 4.82 2.64 6.30
C ALA A 156 5.39 1.23 6.49
N ALA A 157 6.35 0.82 5.66
CA ALA A 157 6.96 -0.51 5.69
C ALA A 157 7.87 -0.79 6.91
N THR A 158 7.96 0.12 7.89
CA THR A 158 8.99 0.08 8.96
C THR A 158 8.54 -0.45 10.31
N ALA A 159 7.29 -0.80 10.50
CA ALA A 159 6.92 -1.65 11.63
C ALA A 159 5.96 -2.72 11.11
N GLY A 160 6.09 -3.93 11.64
CA GLY A 160 5.38 -5.16 11.26
C GLY A 160 4.98 -5.93 12.54
N PRO A 161 3.97 -6.81 12.49
CA PRO A 161 3.19 -7.30 13.64
C PRO A 161 3.98 -8.00 14.73
N THR A 162 3.81 -7.55 15.98
CA THR A 162 4.00 -8.42 17.15
C THR A 162 2.69 -9.12 17.46
N THR A 163 2.53 -10.39 17.06
CA THR A 163 1.43 -11.25 17.55
C THR A 163 1.86 -12.01 18.80
N TYR A 164 1.18 -11.69 19.90
CA TYR A 164 1.07 -12.50 21.12
C TYR A 164 0.24 -13.76 20.85
N ALA A 165 0.62 -14.89 21.43
CA ALA A 165 -0.24 -16.06 21.67
C ALA A 165 0.10 -16.68 23.05
N PRO A 166 -0.83 -17.44 23.67
CA PRO A 166 -0.96 -17.54 25.13
C PRO A 166 -0.15 -18.66 25.83
N THR A 167 -0.11 -18.53 27.16
CA THR A 167 0.61 -19.24 28.23
C THR A 167 0.75 -20.78 28.18
N THR A 168 1.95 -21.27 28.51
CA THR A 168 2.18 -22.29 29.58
C THR A 168 3.59 -22.16 30.18
N LYS A 169 3.75 -22.68 31.40
CA LYS A 169 4.66 -22.33 32.49
C LYS A 169 5.88 -23.26 32.58
N LEU A 170 7.10 -22.73 32.80
CA LEU A 170 8.23 -23.31 33.58
C LEU A 170 9.37 -22.26 33.65
N SER A 171 9.58 -21.57 34.77
CA SER A 171 10.64 -21.80 35.79
C SER A 171 12.09 -21.72 35.27
N ASP A 172 12.79 -20.60 35.53
CA ASP A 172 13.89 -20.51 36.52
C ASP A 172 14.69 -19.18 36.47
N THR A 173 14.61 -18.43 37.58
CA THR A 173 15.69 -17.91 38.44
C THR A 173 16.83 -17.01 37.89
N THR A 174 16.74 -15.71 38.24
CA THR A 174 17.77 -14.67 38.62
C THR A 174 19.06 -14.50 37.75
N THR A 175 19.57 -13.30 37.43
CA THR A 175 20.01 -12.24 38.36
C THR A 175 20.48 -10.96 37.61
N LYS A 176 20.10 -9.78 38.16
CA LYS A 176 20.88 -8.53 38.34
C LYS A 176 21.42 -7.71 37.13
N ALA A 177 20.86 -6.51 37.00
CA ALA A 177 21.44 -5.33 36.34
C ALA A 177 22.65 -4.77 37.11
N PRO A 178 23.53 -4.01 36.44
CA PRO A 178 23.58 -2.59 36.78
C PRO A 178 23.71 -1.64 35.58
N SER A 179 23.23 -0.42 35.82
CA SER A 179 23.31 0.78 34.97
C SER A 179 24.73 1.35 34.87
N ALA A 180 25.11 1.88 33.70
CA ALA A 180 25.98 3.06 33.57
C ALA A 180 25.94 3.67 32.13
N VAL A 181 25.31 4.85 32.03
CA VAL A 181 25.77 6.13 31.43
C VAL A 181 26.52 6.15 30.07
N SER A 182 25.83 6.77 29.08
CA SER A 182 26.27 7.75 28.05
C SER A 182 27.56 7.50 27.24
N THR A 183 27.45 7.31 25.92
CA THR A 183 27.83 8.34 24.91
C THR A 183 27.34 7.99 23.50
N THR A 184 26.99 9.02 22.75
CA THR A 184 26.56 9.07 21.35
C THR A 184 27.56 8.45 20.36
N LYS A 185 27.08 7.58 19.44
CA LYS A 185 27.66 7.44 18.10
C LYS A 185 26.68 6.78 17.11
N SER A 186 26.38 7.54 16.06
CA SER A 186 25.71 7.12 14.83
C SER A 186 26.34 5.82 14.30
N SER A 187 25.52 4.81 14.03
CA SER A 187 25.95 3.51 13.52
C SER A 187 25.42 3.33 12.10
N SER A 188 26.37 3.16 11.20
CA SER A 188 26.23 3.02 9.75
C SER A 188 25.38 1.82 9.35
N ALA A 189 24.58 2.00 8.31
CA ALA A 189 23.90 0.94 7.58
C ALA A 189 24.92 -0.07 7.03
N THR A 190 24.73 -1.35 7.36
CA THR A 190 25.45 -2.47 6.75
C THR A 190 24.80 -2.83 5.42
N THR A 191 25.51 -2.55 4.33
CA THR A 191 25.20 -2.96 2.96
C THR A 191 25.43 -4.47 2.77
N PRO A 192 24.49 -5.25 2.21
CA PRO A 192 24.78 -6.61 1.74
C PRO A 192 25.12 -6.68 0.24
N SER A 193 26.36 -7.12 -0.01
CA SER A 193 26.89 -7.99 -1.06
C SER A 193 26.32 -8.01 -2.50
N ASN A 194 27.14 -7.51 -3.44
CA ASN A 194 27.08 -7.74 -4.88
C ASN A 194 27.58 -9.17 -5.22
N GLY A 195 26.70 -10.03 -5.73
CA GLY A 195 27.04 -11.34 -6.30
C GLY A 195 26.92 -11.30 -7.83
N GLY A 196 28.06 -11.41 -8.53
CA GLY A 196 28.20 -11.15 -9.96
C GLY A 196 27.55 -12.18 -10.90
N GLY A 197 27.06 -11.66 -12.04
CA GLY A 197 26.61 -12.42 -13.20
C GLY A 197 25.95 -11.48 -14.22
N ASN A 198 26.72 -11.01 -15.20
CA ASN A 198 26.31 -10.25 -16.40
C ASN A 198 25.51 -8.94 -16.21
N SER A 199 25.81 -8.16 -15.17
CA SER A 199 25.03 -7.01 -14.70
C SER A 199 25.54 -5.65 -15.18
N GLY A 200 25.86 -5.49 -16.46
CA GLY A 200 26.33 -4.19 -16.96
C GLY A 200 25.24 -3.12 -17.03
N LYS A 201 24.00 -3.55 -17.28
CA LYS A 201 22.88 -2.66 -17.63
C LYS A 201 21.60 -2.96 -16.87
N LEU A 202 21.32 -4.20 -16.53
CA LEU A 202 20.27 -4.56 -15.59
C LEU A 202 20.91 -5.27 -14.39
N SER A 203 20.57 -4.84 -13.19
CA SER A 203 20.96 -5.53 -11.95
C SER A 203 19.72 -5.87 -11.13
N VAL A 204 19.85 -6.88 -10.26
CA VAL A 204 18.86 -7.23 -9.25
C VAL A 204 19.55 -7.29 -7.89
N SER A 205 18.89 -6.78 -6.86
CA SER A 205 19.31 -6.94 -5.47
C SER A 205 18.14 -7.46 -4.63
N ALA A 206 18.47 -8.25 -3.60
CA ALA A 206 17.51 -8.68 -2.59
C ALA A 206 17.67 -7.80 -1.36
N THR A 207 16.65 -7.00 -1.07
CA THR A 207 16.61 -6.15 0.11
C THR A 207 15.69 -6.80 1.13
N VAL A 208 16.19 -7.01 2.35
CA VAL A 208 15.36 -7.50 3.45
C VAL A 208 14.33 -6.43 3.78
N ALA A 209 13.07 -6.71 3.45
CA ALA A 209 11.94 -5.85 3.76
C ALA A 209 11.50 -6.04 5.21
N SER A 210 11.50 -7.29 5.69
CA SER A 210 11.28 -7.65 7.09
C SER A 210 11.94 -8.98 7.42
N SER A 211 12.14 -9.28 8.71
CA SER A 211 12.65 -10.57 9.18
C SER A 211 11.92 -11.05 10.43
N TRP A 212 11.86 -12.37 10.61
CA TRP A 212 11.26 -13.03 11.78
C TRP A 212 12.17 -14.14 12.29
N ASN A 213 11.78 -14.74 13.42
CA ASN A 213 12.52 -15.89 13.96
C ASN A 213 12.43 -17.06 12.98
N GLY A 214 13.54 -17.32 12.29
CA GLY A 214 13.62 -18.39 11.30
C GLY A 214 13.10 -18.02 9.92
N GLY A 215 13.09 -16.74 9.52
CA GLY A 215 12.78 -16.37 8.13
C GLY A 215 12.85 -14.87 7.82
N MET A 216 12.58 -14.51 6.58
CA MET A 216 12.60 -13.13 6.10
C MET A 216 11.74 -12.89 4.86
N GLN A 217 11.25 -11.66 4.72
CA GLN A 217 10.64 -11.16 3.51
C GLN A 217 11.65 -10.31 2.75
N LEU A 218 11.77 -10.57 1.46
CA LEU A 218 12.68 -9.87 0.56
C LEU A 218 11.91 -9.11 -0.50
N ALA A 219 12.24 -7.85 -0.69
CA ALA A 219 11.92 -7.11 -1.90
C ALA A 219 13.07 -7.27 -2.90
N LEU A 220 12.73 -7.64 -4.14
CA LEU A 220 13.68 -7.70 -5.24
C LEU A 220 13.65 -6.37 -5.99
N VAL A 221 14.80 -5.69 -6.01
CA VAL A 221 14.94 -4.40 -6.69
C VAL A 221 15.72 -4.60 -7.98
N PHE A 222 15.05 -4.42 -9.09
CA PHE A 222 15.63 -4.44 -10.42
C PHE A 222 15.97 -3.00 -10.82
N THR A 223 17.23 -2.75 -11.20
CA THR A 223 17.69 -1.43 -11.63
C THR A 223 18.14 -1.49 -13.08
N ASN A 224 17.47 -0.74 -13.96
CA ASN A 224 17.84 -0.60 -15.35
C ASN A 224 18.74 0.62 -15.55
N ASN A 225 20.05 0.38 -15.63
CA ASN A 225 21.08 1.37 -15.92
C ASN A 225 21.30 1.57 -17.44
N ASP A 226 20.39 1.08 -18.28
CA ASP A 226 20.38 1.36 -19.72
C ASP A 226 19.47 2.54 -20.08
N SER A 227 19.51 2.97 -21.35
CA SER A 227 18.59 3.95 -21.91
C SER A 227 17.33 3.34 -22.52
N LYS A 228 17.33 2.02 -22.76
CA LYS A 228 16.20 1.29 -23.34
C LYS A 228 15.37 0.61 -22.26
N SER A 229 14.05 0.61 -22.43
CA SER A 229 13.14 -0.11 -21.53
C SER A 229 13.33 -1.62 -21.63
N VAL A 230 13.25 -2.30 -20.49
CA VAL A 230 13.32 -3.76 -20.37
C VAL A 230 11.91 -4.30 -20.13
N CYS A 231 11.47 -5.25 -20.96
CA CYS A 231 10.13 -5.85 -20.93
C CYS A 231 10.13 -7.34 -20.54
N SER A 232 11.31 -7.95 -20.43
CA SER A 232 11.44 -9.34 -19.97
C SER A 232 12.70 -9.51 -19.14
N VAL A 233 12.58 -10.19 -18.01
CA VAL A 233 13.71 -10.47 -17.12
C VAL A 233 13.58 -11.89 -16.61
N THR A 234 14.64 -12.67 -16.75
CA THR A 234 14.85 -13.93 -16.06
C THR A 234 15.98 -13.73 -15.05
N PHE A 235 15.76 -14.15 -13.82
CA PHE A 235 16.72 -14.02 -12.72
C PHE A 235 16.77 -15.31 -11.92
N SER A 236 17.85 -15.49 -11.15
CA SER A 236 18.02 -16.65 -10.28
C SER A 236 18.05 -16.24 -8.82
N ILE A 237 17.56 -17.14 -7.96
CA ILE A 237 17.62 -17.02 -6.50
C ILE A 237 18.39 -18.22 -5.96
N ALA A 238 19.54 -17.97 -5.34
CA ALA A 238 20.34 -18.99 -4.67
C ALA A 238 20.13 -18.90 -3.15
N LEU A 239 19.30 -19.82 -2.65
CA LEU A 239 18.98 -19.99 -1.24
C LEU A 239 20.22 -20.45 -0.45
N GLN A 240 20.35 -19.93 0.77
CA GLN A 240 21.35 -20.41 1.73
C GLN A 240 20.96 -21.77 2.32
N SER A 241 21.91 -22.46 2.95
CA SER A 241 21.65 -23.75 3.59
C SER A 241 20.52 -23.64 4.61
N GLY A 242 19.49 -24.48 4.45
CA GLY A 242 18.32 -24.52 5.31
C GLY A 242 17.26 -23.45 5.00
N GLN A 243 17.40 -22.66 3.93
CA GLN A 243 16.36 -21.75 3.45
C GLN A 243 15.38 -22.46 2.50
N THR A 244 14.12 -22.06 2.56
CA THR A 244 13.03 -22.48 1.67
C THR A 244 12.17 -21.28 1.33
N ILE A 245 11.71 -21.18 0.08
CA ILE A 245 10.77 -20.12 -0.32
C ILE A 245 9.37 -20.58 0.07
N SER A 246 8.72 -19.83 0.96
CA SER A 246 7.36 -20.16 1.44
C SER A 246 6.27 -19.46 0.64
N SER A 247 6.57 -18.30 0.08
CA SER A 247 5.73 -17.65 -0.93
C SER A 247 6.54 -16.67 -1.77
N SER A 248 6.01 -16.34 -2.95
CA SER A 248 6.54 -15.31 -3.83
C SER A 248 5.41 -14.53 -4.48
N TRP A 249 5.68 -13.29 -4.88
CA TRP A 249 4.72 -12.44 -5.57
C TRP A 249 5.37 -11.66 -6.70
N ASN A 250 4.55 -11.32 -7.70
CA ASN A 250 4.98 -10.63 -8.93
C ASN A 250 6.23 -11.26 -9.55
N MET A 251 6.31 -12.59 -9.52
CA MET A 251 7.29 -13.38 -10.23
C MET A 251 6.68 -14.72 -10.62
N GLU A 252 7.16 -15.27 -11.73
CA GLU A 252 6.70 -16.53 -12.30
C GLU A 252 7.85 -17.54 -12.28
N ASN A 253 7.52 -18.83 -12.27
CA ASN A 253 8.54 -19.88 -12.34
C ASN A 253 9.31 -19.81 -13.67
N GLY A 254 10.63 -19.94 -13.58
CA GLY A 254 11.54 -19.99 -14.71
C GLY A 254 11.64 -21.39 -15.32
N SER A 255 12.73 -21.61 -16.06
CA SER A 255 12.98 -22.88 -16.74
C SER A 255 13.61 -23.94 -15.82
N THR A 256 14.12 -23.52 -14.67
CA THR A 256 14.79 -24.37 -13.67
C THR A 256 14.32 -24.02 -12.25
N ASP A 257 14.58 -24.89 -11.28
CA ASP A 257 14.07 -24.79 -9.89
C ASP A 257 14.51 -23.52 -9.12
N ASN A 258 15.56 -22.85 -9.59
CA ASN A 258 16.09 -21.63 -8.97
C ASN A 258 15.96 -20.38 -9.86
N GLU A 259 15.29 -20.51 -11.02
CA GLU A 259 15.06 -19.41 -11.94
C GLU A 259 13.62 -18.93 -11.86
N TYR A 260 13.46 -17.62 -12.05
CA TYR A 260 12.20 -16.91 -12.01
C TYR A 260 12.16 -15.88 -13.11
N LYS A 261 10.94 -15.50 -13.51
CA LYS A 261 10.68 -14.45 -14.49
C LYS A 261 9.89 -13.33 -13.86
N LEU A 262 10.15 -12.10 -14.29
CA LEU A 262 9.20 -11.02 -14.05
C LEU A 262 7.97 -11.21 -14.96
N PRO A 263 6.75 -10.92 -14.46
CA PRO A 263 5.55 -11.04 -15.27
C PRO A 263 5.61 -10.21 -16.55
N SER A 264 4.92 -10.66 -17.59
CA SER A 264 4.98 -10.04 -18.93
C SER A 264 4.47 -8.58 -18.99
N TRP A 265 3.77 -8.12 -17.96
CA TRP A 265 3.30 -6.73 -17.83
C TRP A 265 4.33 -5.79 -17.22
N VAL A 266 5.44 -6.30 -16.69
CA VAL A 266 6.50 -5.46 -16.12
C VAL A 266 7.26 -4.75 -17.23
N ASN A 267 7.38 -3.43 -17.10
CA ASN A 267 8.22 -2.58 -17.95
C ASN A 267 9.13 -1.75 -17.04
N ILE A 268 10.44 -1.87 -17.22
CA ILE A 268 11.43 -1.08 -16.47
C ILE A 268 12.04 -0.08 -17.43
N GLY A 269 11.65 1.19 -17.32
CA GLY A 269 12.20 2.27 -18.14
C GLY A 269 13.72 2.39 -18.03
N GLY A 270 14.35 2.98 -19.04
CA GLY A 270 15.78 3.29 -18.98
C GLY A 270 16.07 4.27 -17.84
N GLY A 271 16.99 3.90 -16.94
CA GLY A 271 17.30 4.66 -15.72
C GLY A 271 16.35 4.41 -14.55
N GLU A 272 15.33 3.56 -14.70
CA GLU A 272 14.31 3.33 -13.68
C GLU A 272 14.58 2.08 -12.83
N GLN A 273 13.79 1.94 -11.75
CA GLN A 273 13.78 0.79 -10.87
C GLN A 273 12.40 0.15 -10.82
N TYR A 274 12.40 -1.17 -10.59
CA TYR A 274 11.20 -1.93 -10.30
C TYR A 274 11.43 -2.75 -9.02
N SER A 275 10.55 -2.58 -8.04
CA SER A 275 10.70 -3.15 -6.69
C SER A 275 9.44 -3.84 -6.17
N SER A 276 8.50 -4.17 -7.07
CA SER A 276 7.22 -4.77 -6.68
C SER A 276 7.25 -6.30 -6.61
N SER A 277 8.36 -6.96 -6.94
CA SER A 277 8.53 -8.41 -6.77
C SER A 277 9.22 -8.75 -5.46
N GLY A 278 8.88 -9.91 -4.91
CA GLY A 278 9.53 -10.38 -3.70
C GLY A 278 9.10 -11.76 -3.26
N LEU A 279 9.65 -12.18 -2.15
CA LEU A 279 9.48 -13.53 -1.62
C LEU A 279 9.59 -13.57 -0.10
N ASN A 280 8.89 -14.53 0.50
CA ASN A 280 9.09 -14.96 1.87
C ASN A 280 9.99 -16.19 1.87
N ILE A 281 10.97 -16.18 2.76
CA ILE A 281 11.90 -17.28 3.00
C ILE A 281 11.76 -17.74 4.43
N ASP A 282 11.62 -19.04 4.62
CA ASP A 282 11.71 -19.71 5.91
C ASP A 282 13.03 -20.49 6.04
N GLY A 283 13.54 -20.57 7.25
CA GLY A 283 14.81 -21.21 7.61
C GLY A 283 16.06 -20.37 7.28
N GLY A 284 17.24 -20.86 7.71
CA GLY A 284 18.55 -20.36 7.25
C GLY A 284 19.10 -19.05 7.83
N GLY A 285 18.67 -18.60 9.01
CA GLY A 285 19.27 -17.44 9.69
C GLY A 285 18.97 -16.10 8.99
N SER A 286 19.73 -15.05 9.34
CA SER A 286 19.45 -13.66 8.91
C SER A 286 20.07 -13.25 7.56
N ASN A 287 20.74 -14.17 6.86
CA ASN A 287 21.45 -13.85 5.64
C ASN A 287 20.52 -13.96 4.42
N PRO A 288 20.34 -12.90 3.63
CA PRO A 288 19.52 -12.98 2.42
C PRO A 288 20.15 -13.94 1.40
N PRO A 289 19.33 -14.58 0.54
CA PRO A 289 19.81 -15.35 -0.59
C PRO A 289 20.55 -14.44 -1.56
N THR A 290 21.37 -15.02 -2.42
CA THR A 290 21.99 -14.27 -3.51
C THR A 290 21.06 -14.29 -4.71
N VAL A 291 20.87 -13.13 -5.33
CA VAL A 291 20.07 -12.97 -6.55
C VAL A 291 20.95 -12.48 -7.69
N SER A 292 20.67 -12.94 -8.91
CA SER A 292 21.40 -12.51 -10.10
C SER A 292 20.48 -12.48 -11.32
N VAL A 293 20.72 -11.53 -12.22
CA VAL A 293 20.06 -11.51 -13.52
C VAL A 293 20.66 -12.61 -14.39
N VAL A 294 19.81 -13.47 -14.94
CA VAL A 294 20.23 -14.52 -15.88
C VAL A 294 20.17 -14.00 -17.31
N SER A 295 19.03 -13.42 -17.69
CA SER A 295 18.83 -12.81 -19.00
C SER A 295 17.74 -11.74 -18.95
N TYR A 296 17.74 -10.85 -19.92
CA TYR A 296 16.68 -9.86 -20.09
C TYR A 296 16.54 -9.46 -21.56
N GLY A 297 15.37 -8.93 -21.92
CA GLY A 297 15.06 -8.45 -23.26
C GLY A 297 14.43 -7.07 -23.23
N TYR A 298 14.86 -6.20 -24.15
CA TYR A 298 14.27 -4.89 -24.32
C TYR A 298 12.85 -4.99 -24.90
N CYS A 299 12.09 -3.92 -24.65
CA CYS A 299 11.02 -3.51 -25.52
C CYS A 299 11.66 -2.91 -26.80
#